data_AF-A0A816VFE7-F1
#
_entry.id   AF-A0A816VFE7-F1
#
_cell.length_a   1.000
_cell.length_b   1.000
_cell.length_c   1.000
_cell.angle_alpha   90.00
_cell.angle_beta   90.00
_cell.angle_gamma   90.00
#
_symmetry.space_group_name_H-M   'P 1'
#
loop_
_entity.id
_entity.type
_entity.pdbx_description
1 polymer ?
#
loop_
_entity_poly.entity_id
_entity_poly.type
_entity_poly.pdbx_seq_one_letter_code
_entity_poly.pdbx_strand_id
1 'polypeptide(L)'
;MNPANIVDCLCDLVKNGLSLNSTTSVSQKEREVAQHLCATISTFNECKIFEYKDEITLDVGEMSDECESEVFNKNDYNYDSSEANDDGEPKENERISYDISEYSLEYMKEVVAYADAKDSSGKRRRSWKSVHDRYKRIPAQTYVSRFRKYIEQHGTKRQKTQNIDEIVFTKFIDARDNSLMVHDIDIQRWALKIAKEIKLDEFHASDGWLKNFKGRHGIVSRRVTNIVTKHEVANHALIEKSKEDFIKDFYVHSSHFNLSQILNTDQVGIEKEVYSKRTLSFAGEKKTFGAVASKNATTHSYTVQPTISLGGKQIGPIFLCLQEPTGKMGETVKKNLFEPSNVIITCSSSGKLTSSLVTYWRDNCLLPYIGKKCLLLSDSWSGQNDASIYDKVNCKNKHLTRIQIPQKTTNELQPLDVYYNRQMKNFIKKIYSRVNLDEIPIHMHERNNIIKIVSLVHNQLSAPVFCKMIRYSWFASGLSKTDPSPFYNVNEVCFPPITSYEECSVDDCDEAVLITCAFCSKKLCFHDFFVDYHFHGYMSKRINQERISSMLSTTTVPSEESTCTAPQQLCIDVDDTFNDYNKENILD
;
A
#
# COMPACT_ATOMS: atom_id res chain seq x y z
N MET A 1 -44.41 -25.77 17.14
CA MET A 1 -43.69 -27.03 16.92
C MET A 1 -42.78 -27.24 18.12
N ASN A 2 -42.96 -28.33 18.83
CA ASN A 2 -42.14 -28.73 19.96
C ASN A 2 -40.96 -29.57 19.46
N PRO A 3 -39.71 -29.11 19.64
CA PRO A 3 -38.52 -29.85 19.20
C PRO A 3 -38.42 -31.25 19.80
N ALA A 4 -38.89 -31.46 21.03
CA ALA A 4 -38.87 -32.78 21.67
C ALA A 4 -39.73 -33.80 20.91
N ASN A 5 -40.93 -33.40 20.48
CA ASN A 5 -41.83 -34.25 19.69
C ASN A 5 -41.22 -34.64 18.33
N ILE A 6 -40.49 -33.70 17.70
CA ILE A 6 -39.81 -33.95 16.42
C ILE A 6 -38.67 -34.94 16.62
N VAL A 7 -37.88 -34.80 17.70
CA VAL A 7 -36.79 -35.71 18.03
C VAL A 7 -37.32 -37.12 18.34
N ASP A 8 -38.43 -37.24 19.08
CA ASP A 8 -39.07 -38.52 19.36
C ASP A 8 -39.55 -39.21 18.07
N CYS A 9 -40.22 -38.47 17.18
CA CYS A 9 -40.62 -38.96 15.85
C CYS A 9 -39.41 -39.36 14.99
N LEU A 10 -38.32 -38.61 15.05
CA LEU A 10 -37.08 -38.93 14.33
C LEU A 10 -36.47 -40.23 14.85
N CYS A 11 -36.44 -40.43 16.16
CA CYS A 11 -35.94 -41.65 16.80
C CYS A 11 -36.78 -42.87 16.41
N ASP A 12 -38.11 -42.72 16.36
CA ASP A 12 -39.02 -43.78 15.91
C ASP A 12 -38.82 -44.12 14.43
N LEU A 13 -38.64 -43.11 13.56
CA LEU A 13 -38.41 -43.29 12.12
C LEU A 13 -37.09 -44.03 11.82
N VAL A 14 -36.02 -43.70 12.55
CA VAL A 14 -34.71 -44.35 12.42
C VAL A 14 -34.75 -45.79 12.92
N LYS A 15 -35.47 -46.07 14.03
CA LYS A 15 -35.58 -47.42 14.59
C LYS A 15 -36.45 -48.36 13.77
N ASN A 16 -37.53 -47.85 13.15
CA ASN A 16 -38.55 -48.68 12.50
C ASN A 16 -38.50 -48.64 10.97
N GLY A 17 -37.40 -48.19 10.37
CA GLY A 17 -37.23 -48.22 8.92
C GLY A 17 -38.30 -47.42 8.17
N LEU A 18 -38.52 -46.16 8.58
CA LEU A 18 -39.46 -45.20 7.98
C LEU A 18 -40.96 -45.47 8.23
N SER A 19 -41.33 -46.40 9.13
CA SER A 19 -42.72 -46.56 9.61
C SER A 19 -42.92 -45.94 10.99
N LEU A 20 -43.87 -45.00 11.12
CA LEU A 20 -44.22 -44.38 12.41
C LEU A 20 -45.21 -45.28 13.16
N ASN A 21 -44.74 -45.96 14.20
CA ASN A 21 -45.56 -46.75 15.11
C ASN A 21 -45.61 -46.11 16.51
N SER A 22 -46.09 -44.87 16.63
CA SER A 22 -46.50 -44.36 17.95
C SER A 22 -47.71 -43.41 17.92
N THR A 23 -48.65 -43.74 18.79
CA THR A 23 -49.91 -43.08 19.10
C THR A 23 -49.69 -42.08 20.23
N THR A 24 -49.16 -40.90 19.90
CA THR A 24 -49.13 -39.73 20.81
C THR A 24 -49.36 -38.44 20.03
N SER A 25 -49.79 -37.40 20.75
CA SER A 25 -50.33 -36.11 20.28
C SER A 25 -49.32 -35.21 19.55
N VAL A 26 -48.71 -35.73 18.49
CA VAL A 26 -47.76 -35.03 17.64
C VAL A 26 -48.51 -34.44 16.45
N SER A 27 -48.31 -33.15 16.18
CA SER A 27 -48.96 -32.48 15.06
C SER A 27 -48.43 -32.99 13.71
N GLN A 28 -49.28 -32.94 12.68
CA GLN A 28 -48.90 -33.34 11.32
C GLN A 28 -47.63 -32.63 10.82
N LYS A 29 -47.49 -31.34 11.15
CA LYS A 29 -46.33 -30.53 10.76
C LYS A 29 -45.03 -30.98 11.44
N GLU A 30 -45.10 -31.49 12.67
CA GLU A 30 -43.93 -32.04 13.38
C GLU A 30 -43.50 -33.39 12.78
N ARG A 31 -44.46 -34.20 12.32
CA ARG A 31 -44.17 -35.46 11.61
C ARG A 31 -43.49 -35.21 10.26
N GLU A 32 -43.97 -34.23 9.50
CA GLU A 32 -43.39 -33.86 8.20
C GLU A 32 -41.94 -33.36 8.35
N VAL A 33 -41.67 -32.54 9.38
CA VAL A 33 -40.30 -32.08 9.68
C VAL A 33 -39.39 -33.25 10.08
N ALA A 34 -39.87 -34.18 10.91
CA ALA A 34 -39.10 -35.36 11.28
C ALA A 34 -38.82 -36.28 10.07
N GLN A 35 -39.78 -36.48 9.18
CA GLN A 35 -39.60 -37.26 7.95
C GLN A 35 -38.59 -36.62 7.01
N HIS A 36 -38.67 -35.30 6.81
CA HIS A 36 -37.70 -34.57 5.97
C HIS A 36 -36.28 -34.65 6.54
N LEU A 37 -36.12 -34.50 7.86
CA LEU A 37 -34.83 -34.64 8.52
C LEU A 37 -34.28 -36.06 8.40
N CYS A 38 -35.12 -37.08 8.57
CA CYS A 38 -34.73 -38.47 8.41
C CYS A 38 -34.26 -38.77 6.98
N ALA A 39 -35.00 -38.31 5.96
CA ALA A 39 -34.60 -38.45 4.56
C ALA A 39 -33.26 -37.76 4.27
N THR A 40 -33.07 -36.54 4.80
CA THR A 40 -31.82 -35.78 4.67
C THR A 40 -30.64 -36.53 5.27
N ILE A 41 -30.80 -37.08 6.48
CA ILE A 41 -29.76 -37.86 7.18
C ILE A 41 -29.45 -39.16 6.40
N SER A 42 -30.45 -39.85 5.88
CA SER A 42 -30.25 -41.03 5.03
C SER A 42 -29.46 -40.70 3.76
N THR A 43 -29.76 -39.57 3.09
CA THR A 43 -28.98 -39.08 1.94
C THR A 43 -27.52 -38.79 2.31
N PHE A 44 -27.27 -38.21 3.50
CA PHE A 44 -25.90 -37.99 3.99
C PHE A 44 -25.15 -39.30 4.25
N ASN A 45 -25.81 -40.34 4.75
CA ASN A 45 -25.18 -41.65 5.01
C ASN A 45 -24.88 -42.43 3.72
N GLU A 46 -25.65 -42.23 2.64
CA GLU A 46 -25.41 -42.84 1.33
C GLU A 46 -24.30 -42.12 0.53
N CYS A 47 -23.98 -40.87 0.89
CA CYS A 47 -22.81 -40.16 0.37
C CYS A 47 -21.51 -40.67 1.02
N LYS A 48 -20.93 -41.72 0.43
CA LYS A 48 -19.51 -42.06 0.69
C LYS A 48 -18.63 -40.90 0.19
N ILE A 49 -18.19 -40.04 1.10
CA ILE A 49 -16.87 -39.37 1.23
C ILE A 49 -17.03 -38.29 2.31
N PHE A 50 -16.46 -38.52 3.50
CA PHE A 50 -16.13 -37.46 4.46
C PHE A 50 -14.80 -37.83 5.11
N GLU A 51 -13.71 -37.25 4.60
CA GLU A 51 -12.49 -37.01 5.36
C GLU A 51 -12.48 -35.51 5.67
N TYR A 52 -12.49 -35.14 6.95
CA TYR A 52 -12.26 -33.76 7.37
C TYR A 52 -10.80 -33.40 7.04
N LYS A 53 -10.60 -32.61 5.98
CA LYS A 53 -9.46 -31.70 5.91
C LYS A 53 -10.02 -30.30 6.13
N ASP A 54 -9.59 -29.66 7.22
CA ASP A 54 -9.84 -28.25 7.45
C ASP A 54 -9.30 -27.45 6.24
N GLU A 55 -10.19 -27.01 5.36
CA GLU A 55 -9.81 -26.09 4.27
C GLU A 55 -9.58 -24.72 4.89
N ILE A 56 -8.31 -24.38 5.06
CA ILE A 56 -7.88 -23.04 5.48
C ILE A 56 -8.23 -22.09 4.33
N THR A 57 -8.97 -21.02 4.63
CA THR A 57 -9.28 -19.93 3.70
C THR A 57 -8.47 -18.69 4.10
N LEU A 58 -7.97 -17.92 3.12
CA LEU A 58 -7.20 -16.70 3.37
C LEU A 58 -8.14 -15.52 3.65
N ASP A 59 -8.16 -15.02 4.88
CA ASP A 59 -8.76 -13.72 5.19
C ASP A 59 -7.86 -12.59 4.67
N VAL A 60 -8.13 -12.12 3.45
CA VAL A 60 -7.49 -10.91 2.91
C VAL A 60 -7.87 -9.74 3.82
N GLY A 61 -6.94 -9.32 4.67
CA GLY A 61 -7.15 -8.25 5.63
C GLY A 61 -7.42 -6.92 4.92
N GLU A 62 -8.36 -6.15 5.46
CA GLU A 62 -8.57 -4.75 5.09
C GLU A 62 -7.31 -3.95 5.41
N MET A 63 -6.44 -3.75 4.42
CA MET A 63 -5.40 -2.74 4.54
C MET A 63 -6.04 -1.38 4.32
N SER A 64 -5.90 -0.52 5.32
CA SER A 64 -6.33 0.87 5.26
C SER A 64 -5.52 1.62 4.21
N ASP A 65 -6.14 1.80 3.04
CA ASP A 65 -5.67 2.71 1.99
C ASP A 65 -5.67 4.16 2.52
N GLU A 66 -4.55 4.62 3.09
CA GLU A 66 -4.28 6.05 3.26
C GLU A 66 -2.80 6.37 2.97
N CYS A 67 -2.46 6.41 1.69
CA CYS A 67 -1.42 7.30 1.19
C CYS A 67 -1.83 7.84 -0.18
N GLU A 68 -2.82 8.74 -0.18
CA GLU A 68 -2.96 9.68 -1.29
C GLU A 68 -1.76 10.62 -1.22
N SER A 69 -0.95 10.60 -2.28
CA SER A 69 0.13 11.54 -2.50
C SER A 69 -0.42 12.96 -2.45
N GLU A 70 -0.04 13.71 -1.41
CA GLU A 70 -0.03 15.16 -1.48
C GLU A 70 0.97 15.53 -2.60
N VAL A 71 0.45 15.88 -3.77
CA VAL A 71 1.18 16.74 -4.70
C VAL A 71 1.27 18.09 -3.99
N PHE A 72 2.26 18.25 -3.12
CA PHE A 72 2.65 19.57 -2.65
C PHE A 72 3.20 20.30 -3.87
N ASN A 73 2.38 21.17 -4.46
CA ASN A 73 2.86 22.29 -5.25
C ASN A 73 3.87 23.05 -4.38
N LYS A 74 5.17 22.80 -4.60
CA LYS A 74 6.20 23.82 -4.37
C LYS A 74 5.85 24.95 -5.32
N ASN A 75 5.10 25.95 -4.86
CA ASN A 75 5.07 27.34 -5.35
C ASN A 75 3.81 28.10 -4.88
N ASP A 76 3.47 28.04 -3.59
CA ASP A 76 2.55 29.05 -3.04
C ASP A 76 2.87 29.35 -1.57
N TYR A 77 4.00 30.03 -1.38
CA TYR A 77 4.13 31.00 -0.30
C TYR A 77 4.60 32.30 -0.94
N ASN A 78 3.69 32.93 -1.68
CA ASN A 78 3.79 34.33 -2.03
C ASN A 78 3.53 35.13 -0.74
N TYR A 79 4.61 35.55 -0.08
CA TYR A 79 4.52 36.53 1.01
C TYR A 79 4.40 37.90 0.35
N ASP A 80 3.16 38.30 0.04
CA ASP A 80 2.88 39.69 -0.32
C ASP A 80 2.64 40.51 0.95
N SER A 81 3.33 41.64 0.93
CA SER A 81 3.44 42.67 1.93
C SER A 81 2.20 43.57 2.03
N SER A 82 2.21 44.42 3.06
CA SER A 82 1.42 45.63 3.31
C SER A 82 0.23 45.47 4.26
N GLU A 83 -0.08 46.39 5.18
CA GLU A 83 0.57 47.61 5.71
C GLU A 83 -0.23 48.03 6.97
N ALA A 84 0.36 48.91 7.78
CA ALA A 84 -0.20 49.84 8.79
C ALA A 84 0.40 49.64 10.20
N ASN A 85 0.96 50.64 10.90
CA ASN A 85 1.27 52.04 10.60
C ASN A 85 2.50 52.42 11.44
N ASP A 86 3.37 53.22 10.83
CA ASP A 86 4.47 53.99 11.43
C ASP A 86 3.89 55.20 12.17
N ASP A 87 4.40 55.45 13.39
CA ASP A 87 4.32 56.74 14.09
C ASP A 87 5.43 56.77 15.18
N GLY A 88 6.62 57.25 14.80
CA GLY A 88 7.33 58.30 15.56
C GLY A 88 8.26 57.94 16.74
N GLU A 89 9.56 58.14 16.48
CA GLU A 89 10.63 58.63 17.38
C GLU A 89 11.54 57.61 18.15
N PRO A 90 12.82 57.95 18.43
CA PRO A 90 13.92 57.94 17.46
C PRO A 90 15.08 57.01 17.90
N LYS A 91 15.94 56.67 16.94
CA LYS A 91 17.19 55.94 17.14
C LYS A 91 18.15 56.71 18.05
N GLU A 92 18.63 56.08 19.12
CA GLU A 92 20.06 56.11 19.46
C GLU A 92 20.49 55.05 20.49
N ASN A 93 21.72 54.57 20.30
CA ASN A 93 22.53 53.64 21.09
C ASN A 93 22.45 52.15 20.72
N GLU A 94 23.44 51.73 19.94
CA GLU A 94 23.93 50.37 19.81
C GLU A 94 23.98 49.68 21.19
N ARG A 95 23.00 48.82 21.47
CA ARG A 95 23.09 47.87 22.59
C ARG A 95 24.07 46.78 22.21
N ILE A 96 25.35 47.02 22.47
CA ILE A 96 26.36 45.96 22.37
C ILE A 96 26.03 44.90 23.43
N SER A 97 25.50 43.77 22.96
CA SER A 97 25.22 42.58 23.75
C SER A 97 26.54 41.84 24.01
N TYR A 98 27.27 42.26 25.04
CA TYR A 98 28.48 41.53 25.45
C TYR A 98 28.13 40.27 26.25
N ASP A 99 28.66 39.14 25.78
CA ASP A 99 28.39 37.80 26.32
C ASP A 99 29.18 37.55 27.62
N ILE A 100 28.46 37.10 28.66
CA ILE A 100 29.03 36.77 29.98
C ILE A 100 29.57 35.33 29.99
N SER A 101 29.25 34.53 28.96
CA SER A 101 29.67 33.12 28.83
C SER A 101 31.20 32.93 28.75
N GLU A 102 31.97 33.97 28.45
CA GLU A 102 33.44 33.94 28.34
C GLU A 102 34.16 33.79 29.70
N TYR A 103 33.46 34.01 30.82
CA TYR A 103 34.04 33.96 32.15
C TYR A 103 33.60 32.68 32.89
N SER A 104 34.51 32.01 33.58
CA SER A 104 34.14 30.85 34.41
C SER A 104 33.33 31.27 35.64
N LEU A 105 32.50 30.38 36.17
CA LEU A 105 31.70 30.64 37.37
C LEU A 105 32.58 30.97 38.58
N GLU A 106 33.72 30.29 38.70
CA GLU A 106 34.74 30.54 39.71
C GLU A 106 35.31 31.95 39.58
N TYR A 107 35.67 32.37 38.36
CA TYR A 107 36.17 33.71 38.08
C TYR A 107 35.12 34.79 38.42
N MET A 108 33.86 34.59 38.04
CA MET A 108 32.78 35.51 38.39
C MET A 108 32.61 35.66 39.91
N LYS A 109 32.67 34.53 40.65
CA LYS A 109 32.58 34.52 42.12
C LYS A 109 33.75 35.25 42.77
N GLU A 110 34.97 35.05 42.29
CA GLU A 110 36.16 35.73 42.80
C GLU A 110 36.08 37.25 42.61
N VAL A 111 35.66 37.69 41.42
CA VAL A 111 35.49 39.11 41.09
C VAL A 111 34.46 39.76 42.00
N VAL A 112 33.29 39.13 42.17
CA VAL A 112 32.21 39.65 43.01
C VAL A 112 32.65 39.68 44.48
N ALA A 113 33.30 38.62 44.97
CA ALA A 113 33.81 38.55 46.35
C ALA A 113 34.86 39.64 46.62
N TYR A 114 35.75 39.93 45.67
CA TYR A 114 36.72 41.02 45.79
C TYR A 114 36.06 42.39 45.76
N ALA A 115 35.08 42.60 44.87
CA ALA A 115 34.37 43.87 44.73
C ALA A 115 33.48 44.20 45.93
N ASP A 116 32.87 43.19 46.55
CA ASP A 116 31.98 43.35 47.71
C ASP A 116 32.67 43.16 49.07
N ALA A 117 34.01 43.00 49.08
CA ALA A 117 34.80 42.96 50.31
C ALA A 117 34.58 44.23 51.15
N LYS A 118 34.25 44.05 52.43
CA LYS A 118 34.00 45.15 53.38
C LYS A 118 35.24 45.44 54.23
N ASP A 119 35.36 46.69 54.68
CA ASP A 119 36.35 47.07 55.69
C ASP A 119 35.81 46.83 57.12
N SER A 120 36.64 47.09 58.14
CA SER A 120 36.28 46.95 59.56
C SER A 120 35.11 47.86 60.00
N SER A 121 34.69 48.81 59.17
CA SER A 121 33.54 49.69 59.39
C SER A 121 32.30 49.30 58.59
N GLY A 122 32.32 48.17 57.89
CA GLY A 122 31.20 47.64 57.13
C GLY A 122 30.93 48.32 55.78
N LYS A 123 31.75 49.31 55.39
CA LYS A 123 31.65 49.99 54.09
C LYS A 123 32.37 49.19 53.01
N ARG A 124 31.93 49.36 51.75
CA ARG A 124 32.58 48.74 50.59
C ARG A 124 34.03 49.23 50.51
N ARG A 125 34.97 48.29 50.61
CA ARG A 125 36.40 48.57 50.72
C ARG A 125 37.03 49.03 49.40
N ARG A 126 36.41 48.71 48.25
CA ARG A 126 37.06 48.80 46.93
C ARG A 126 36.30 49.72 45.98
N SER A 127 37.02 50.66 45.37
CA SER A 127 36.52 51.48 44.26
C SER A 127 36.54 50.69 42.94
N TRP A 128 35.75 51.11 41.95
CA TRP A 128 35.77 50.49 40.62
C TRP A 128 37.17 50.46 40.00
N LYS A 129 37.95 51.54 40.17
CA LYS A 129 39.35 51.61 39.72
C LYS A 129 40.19 50.47 40.30
N SER A 130 40.03 50.17 41.60
CA SER A 130 40.72 49.06 42.26
C SER A 130 40.26 47.67 41.77
N VAL A 131 38.99 47.51 41.38
CA VAL A 131 38.46 46.26 40.84
C VAL A 131 38.95 46.04 39.41
N HIS A 132 38.91 47.09 38.58
CA HIS A 132 39.37 47.05 37.19
C HIS A 132 40.89 46.82 37.08
N ASP A 133 41.70 47.47 37.92
CA ASP A 133 43.16 47.29 37.89
C ASP A 133 43.58 45.84 38.18
N ARG A 134 42.84 45.13 39.04
CA ARG A 134 43.07 43.71 39.36
C ARG A 134 42.46 42.77 38.33
N TYR A 135 41.27 43.08 37.82
CA TYR A 135 40.52 42.25 36.88
C TYR A 135 40.35 42.95 35.52
N LYS A 136 41.47 43.17 34.83
CA LYS A 136 41.55 43.90 33.55
C LYS A 136 40.70 43.30 32.42
N ARG A 137 40.29 42.03 32.53
CA ARG A 137 39.39 41.37 31.58
C ARG A 137 37.95 41.87 31.67
N ILE A 138 37.60 42.69 32.65
CA ILE A 138 36.23 43.19 32.87
C ILE A 138 36.13 44.63 32.36
N PRO A 139 35.42 44.89 31.24
CA PRO A 139 35.45 46.21 30.59
C PRO A 139 34.75 47.31 31.37
N ALA A 140 33.73 46.97 32.17
CA ALA A 140 32.86 47.95 32.83
C ALA A 140 32.30 47.47 34.16
N GLN A 141 31.99 48.41 35.06
CA GLN A 141 31.43 48.13 36.38
C GLN A 141 30.10 47.37 36.32
N THR A 142 29.35 47.55 35.22
CA THR A 142 28.09 46.85 34.94
C THR A 142 28.24 45.33 34.92
N TYR A 143 29.42 44.80 34.57
CA TYR A 143 29.71 43.36 34.59
C TYR A 143 29.74 42.79 36.01
N VAL A 144 30.22 43.53 37.00
CA VAL A 144 30.18 43.07 38.40
C VAL A 144 28.73 42.91 38.86
N SER A 145 27.85 43.84 38.49
CA SER A 145 26.41 43.74 38.75
C SER A 145 25.75 42.60 37.98
N ARG A 146 26.17 42.34 36.73
CA ARG A 146 25.69 41.20 35.93
C ARG A 146 26.20 39.86 36.48
N PHE A 147 27.44 39.77 36.94
CA PHE A 147 28.01 38.59 37.61
C PHE A 147 27.28 38.30 38.91
N ARG A 148 26.96 39.31 39.74
CA ARG A 148 26.09 39.11 40.92
C ARG A 148 24.77 38.47 40.54
N LYS A 149 24.07 39.06 39.55
CA LYS A 149 22.78 38.52 39.07
C LYS A 149 22.92 37.12 38.48
N TYR A 150 23.99 36.83 37.74
CA TYR A 150 24.27 35.52 37.16
C TYR A 150 24.55 34.45 38.23
N ILE A 151 25.31 34.81 39.27
CA ILE A 151 25.64 33.92 40.41
C ILE A 151 24.39 33.66 41.26
N GLU A 152 23.62 34.71 41.58
CA GLU A 152 22.36 34.59 42.33
C GLU A 152 21.31 33.78 41.57
N GLN A 153 21.26 33.92 40.24
CA GLN A 153 20.28 33.25 39.39
C GLN A 153 20.77 31.91 38.82
N HIS A 154 22.01 31.47 39.11
CA HIS A 154 22.62 30.25 38.57
C HIS A 154 22.54 30.14 37.03
N GLY A 155 22.90 31.20 36.31
CA GLY A 155 22.89 31.23 34.84
C GLY A 155 21.92 32.25 34.24
N THR A 156 22.01 32.48 32.92
CA THR A 156 21.09 33.39 32.22
C THR A 156 19.74 32.73 31.92
N LYS A 157 18.67 33.53 31.85
CA LYS A 157 17.33 33.08 31.42
C LYS A 157 17.38 32.38 30.06
N ARG A 158 18.21 32.86 29.12
CA ARG A 158 18.41 32.26 27.80
C ARG A 158 18.99 30.85 27.90
N GLN A 159 20.09 30.67 28.63
CA GLN A 159 20.73 29.36 28.83
C GLN A 159 19.78 28.37 29.51
N LYS A 160 19.05 28.82 30.55
CA LYS A 160 18.06 27.98 31.22
C LYS A 160 16.92 27.54 30.30
N THR A 161 16.44 28.45 29.46
CA THR A 161 15.39 28.15 28.47
C THR A 161 15.88 27.17 27.41
N GLN A 162 17.14 27.30 26.98
CA GLN A 162 17.77 26.35 26.06
C GLN A 162 17.96 24.98 26.72
N ASN A 163 18.35 24.94 27.98
CA ASN A 163 18.46 23.69 28.73
C ASN A 163 17.10 22.98 28.87
N ILE A 164 16.02 23.73 29.14
CA ILE A 164 14.65 23.17 29.09
C ILE A 164 14.36 22.58 27.71
N ASP A 165 14.66 23.31 26.64
CA ASP A 165 14.44 22.87 25.26
C ASP A 165 15.15 21.54 24.97
N GLU A 166 16.45 21.45 25.28
CA GLU A 166 17.27 20.25 25.07
C GLU A 166 16.75 19.04 25.86
N ILE A 167 16.46 19.20 27.17
CA ILE A 167 15.97 18.09 28.01
C ILE A 167 14.57 17.63 27.58
N VAL A 168 13.67 18.56 27.23
CA VAL A 168 12.33 18.21 26.76
C VAL A 168 12.43 17.45 25.43
N PHE A 169 13.35 17.84 24.55
CA PHE A 169 13.58 17.13 23.30
C PHE A 169 14.12 15.72 23.51
N THR A 170 15.10 15.53 24.41
CA THR A 170 15.57 14.18 24.78
C THR A 170 14.42 13.31 25.30
N LYS A 171 13.57 13.83 26.20
CA LYS A 171 12.40 13.10 26.69
C LYS A 171 11.40 12.75 25.59
N PHE A 172 11.24 13.63 24.61
CA PHE A 172 10.40 13.36 23.45
C PHE A 172 10.96 12.19 22.63
N ILE A 173 12.27 12.18 22.35
CA ILE A 173 12.93 11.07 21.65
C ILE A 173 12.75 9.77 22.43
N ASP A 174 13.08 9.74 23.72
CA ASP A 174 12.94 8.55 24.56
C ASP A 174 11.49 8.02 24.53
N ALA A 175 10.49 8.90 24.65
CA ALA A 175 9.10 8.51 24.60
C ALA A 175 8.72 7.91 23.23
N ARG A 176 9.23 8.48 22.13
CA ARG A 176 8.96 7.99 20.78
C ARG A 176 9.70 6.71 20.44
N ASP A 177 10.93 6.53 20.90
CA ASP A 177 11.68 5.27 20.79
C ASP A 177 10.97 4.13 21.52
N ASN A 178 10.28 4.45 22.61
CA ASN A 178 9.40 3.53 23.34
C ASN A 178 7.96 3.45 22.75
N SER A 179 7.74 4.02 21.57
CA SER A 179 6.44 4.04 20.86
C SER A 179 5.27 4.68 21.65
N LEU A 180 5.56 5.53 22.63
CA LEU A 180 4.53 6.19 23.46
C LEU A 180 3.88 7.36 22.70
N MET A 181 2.57 7.49 22.85
CA MET A 181 1.82 8.63 22.30
C MET A 181 2.17 9.90 23.09
N VAL A 182 2.63 10.93 22.39
CA VAL A 182 3.00 12.22 22.99
C VAL A 182 2.11 13.30 22.39
N HIS A 183 1.41 14.02 23.25
CA HIS A 183 0.58 15.15 22.86
C HIS A 183 1.26 16.48 23.23
N ASP A 184 0.77 17.56 22.63
CA ASP A 184 1.23 18.93 22.88
C ASP A 184 1.23 19.27 24.38
N ILE A 185 0.21 18.82 25.12
CA ILE A 185 0.11 18.99 26.57
C ILE A 185 1.23 18.27 27.35
N ASP A 186 1.73 17.14 26.84
CA ASP A 186 2.78 16.37 27.52
C ASP A 186 4.12 17.08 27.40
N ILE A 187 4.41 17.66 26.25
CA ILE A 187 5.60 18.51 26.01
C ILE A 187 5.56 19.73 26.94
N GLN A 188 4.41 20.41 27.03
CA GLN A 188 4.24 21.55 27.94
C GLN A 188 4.42 21.14 29.40
N ARG A 189 3.86 19.99 29.82
CA ARG A 189 4.03 19.44 31.18
C ARG A 189 5.50 19.12 31.49
N TRP A 190 6.23 18.50 30.56
CA TRP A 190 7.66 18.23 30.73
C TRP A 190 8.45 19.52 30.90
N ALA A 191 8.18 20.53 30.07
CA ALA A 191 8.85 21.82 30.11
C ALA A 191 8.62 22.56 31.44
N LEU A 192 7.37 22.60 31.94
CA LEU A 192 7.04 23.19 33.24
C LEU A 192 7.69 22.45 34.41
N LYS A 193 7.73 21.10 34.34
CA LYS A 193 8.40 20.29 35.36
C LYS A 193 9.89 20.61 35.44
N ILE A 194 10.57 20.67 34.29
CA ILE A 194 12.01 20.98 34.22
C ILE A 194 12.26 22.43 34.65
N ALA A 195 11.42 23.37 34.24
CA ALA A 195 11.50 24.77 34.67
C ALA A 195 11.46 24.91 36.20
N LYS A 196 10.59 24.14 36.87
CA LYS A 196 10.51 24.08 38.33
C LYS A 196 11.77 23.48 38.95
N GLU A 197 12.32 22.42 38.36
CA GLU A 197 13.56 21.77 38.82
C GLU A 197 14.77 22.72 38.74
N ILE A 198 14.86 23.55 37.68
CA ILE A 198 15.94 24.54 37.49
C ILE A 198 15.67 25.93 38.11
N LYS A 199 14.57 26.05 38.88
CA LYS A 199 14.12 27.29 39.55
C LYS A 199 13.98 28.47 38.58
N LEU A 200 13.29 28.25 37.46
CA LEU A 200 12.90 29.28 36.50
C LEU A 200 11.39 29.49 36.56
N ASP A 201 10.92 30.12 37.64
CA ASP A 201 9.49 30.25 37.94
C ASP A 201 8.71 31.13 36.92
N GLU A 202 9.40 31.98 36.16
CA GLU A 202 8.80 32.80 35.10
C GLU A 202 8.64 32.08 33.76
N PHE A 203 9.04 30.82 33.65
CA PHE A 203 8.92 30.08 32.40
C PHE A 203 7.47 29.68 32.15
N HIS A 204 6.97 30.00 30.96
CA HIS A 204 5.63 29.65 30.51
C HIS A 204 5.74 28.75 29.29
N ALA A 205 5.21 27.54 29.38
CA ALA A 205 5.08 26.63 28.24
C ALA A 205 3.87 27.02 27.38
N SER A 206 3.85 28.26 26.87
CA SER A 206 2.75 28.78 26.05
C SER A 206 2.64 28.05 24.69
N ASP A 207 1.50 28.22 24.00
CA ASP A 207 1.32 27.68 22.65
C ASP A 207 2.36 28.25 21.66
N GLY A 208 2.77 29.51 21.86
CA GLY A 208 3.85 30.13 21.09
C GLY A 208 5.21 29.46 21.34
N TRP A 209 5.54 29.15 22.61
CA TRP A 209 6.76 28.40 22.94
C TRP A 209 6.73 27.00 22.33
N LEU A 210 5.60 26.30 22.45
CA LEU A 210 5.42 24.96 21.91
C LEU A 210 5.53 24.94 20.38
N LYS A 211 4.91 25.90 19.68
CA LYS A 211 5.02 26.05 18.21
C LYS A 211 6.48 26.21 17.79
N ASN A 212 7.23 27.05 18.49
CA ASN A 212 8.66 27.27 18.20
C ASN A 212 9.52 26.04 18.54
N PHE A 213 9.25 25.36 19.67
CA PHE A 213 9.89 24.10 20.04
C PHE A 213 9.71 23.05 18.95
N LYS A 214 8.46 22.85 18.51
CA LYS A 214 8.12 21.91 17.43
C LYS A 214 8.80 22.29 16.11
N GLY A 215 8.81 23.58 15.76
CA GLY A 215 9.48 24.09 14.56
C GLY A 215 11.00 23.87 14.57
N ARG A 216 11.68 24.10 15.71
CA ARG A 216 13.13 23.88 15.85
C ARG A 216 13.52 22.42 15.70
N HIS A 217 12.68 21.51 16.17
CA HIS A 217 12.97 20.06 16.22
C HIS A 217 12.26 19.26 15.11
N GLY A 218 11.56 19.92 14.19
CA GLY A 218 10.84 19.26 13.09
C GLY A 218 9.66 18.38 13.54
N ILE A 219 9.04 18.69 14.68
CA ILE A 219 7.95 17.89 15.26
C ILE A 219 6.61 18.34 14.67
N VAL A 220 5.89 17.43 14.04
CA VAL A 220 4.54 17.67 13.50
C VAL A 220 3.53 16.67 14.06
N SER A 221 2.25 17.06 14.07
CA SER A 221 1.18 16.12 14.41
C SER A 221 1.05 15.07 13.31
N ARG A 222 0.98 13.79 13.68
CA ARG A 222 0.78 12.67 12.76
C ARG A 222 -0.32 11.77 13.31
N ARG A 223 -1.15 11.23 12.41
CA ARG A 223 -2.12 10.18 12.75
C ARG A 223 -1.37 8.91 13.17
N VAL A 224 -1.78 8.28 14.26
CA VAL A 224 -1.30 6.94 14.62
C VAL A 224 -1.85 5.95 13.59
N THR A 225 -0.95 5.30 12.86
CA THR A 225 -1.31 4.34 11.82
C THR A 225 -1.44 2.92 12.38
N ASN A 226 -0.59 2.55 13.35
CA ASN A 226 -0.56 1.22 13.96
C ASN A 226 -0.41 1.30 15.48
N ILE A 227 -1.11 0.44 16.22
CA ILE A 227 -0.96 0.28 17.67
C ILE A 227 -0.15 -0.99 17.92
N VAL A 228 0.92 -0.89 18.71
CA VAL A 228 1.80 -2.02 19.07
C VAL A 228 1.90 -2.17 20.58
N THR A 229 1.98 -3.41 21.03
CA THR A 229 2.29 -3.80 22.42
C THR A 229 3.80 -3.84 22.63
N LYS A 230 4.26 -3.76 23.89
CA LYS A 230 5.69 -3.88 24.21
C LYS A 230 6.31 -5.21 23.77
N HIS A 231 5.52 -6.28 23.75
CA HIS A 231 5.95 -7.59 23.24
C HIS A 231 6.17 -7.56 21.70
N GLU A 232 5.38 -6.79 20.96
CA GLU A 232 5.54 -6.61 19.52
C GLU A 232 6.77 -5.76 19.17
N VAL A 233 7.19 -4.83 20.03
CA VAL A 233 8.45 -4.07 19.85
C VAL A 233 9.67 -4.99 19.93
N ALA A 234 9.71 -5.95 20.86
CA ALA A 234 10.79 -6.95 20.91
C ALA A 234 10.74 -7.93 19.71
N ASN A 235 9.54 -8.26 19.23
CA ASN A 235 9.36 -9.03 17.99
C ASN A 235 9.79 -8.23 16.74
N HIS A 236 9.78 -6.91 16.77
CA HIS A 236 10.19 -6.08 15.64
C HIS A 236 11.66 -6.32 15.25
N ALA A 237 12.55 -6.51 16.22
CA ALA A 237 13.95 -6.86 15.94
C ALA A 237 14.09 -8.24 15.27
N LEU A 238 13.24 -9.20 15.65
CA LEU A 238 13.19 -10.52 15.02
C LEU A 238 12.62 -10.45 13.60
N ILE A 239 11.58 -9.63 13.39
CA ILE A 239 10.99 -9.39 12.07
C ILE A 239 12.01 -8.72 11.15
N GLU A 240 12.72 -7.70 11.60
CA GLU A 240 13.74 -7.01 10.80
C GLU A 240 14.88 -7.96 10.43
N LYS A 241 15.37 -8.76 11.40
CA LYS A 241 16.37 -9.79 11.10
C LYS A 241 15.87 -10.81 10.08
N SER A 242 14.63 -11.30 10.24
CA SER A 242 14.02 -12.23 9.28
C SER A 242 13.90 -11.63 7.88
N LYS A 243 13.66 -10.33 7.79
CA LYS A 243 13.62 -9.58 6.54
C LYS A 243 15.01 -9.47 5.92
N GLU A 244 16.04 -9.09 6.69
CA GLU A 244 17.41 -9.03 6.21
C GLU A 244 17.91 -10.38 5.69
N ASP A 245 17.63 -11.46 6.43
CA ASP A 245 18.02 -12.82 6.06
C ASP A 245 17.28 -13.28 4.80
N PHE A 246 15.97 -12.99 4.70
CA PHE A 246 15.21 -13.24 3.47
C PHE A 246 15.77 -12.51 2.25
N ILE A 247 16.12 -11.22 2.39
CA ILE A 247 16.67 -10.43 1.27
C ILE A 247 18.01 -11.05 0.81
N LYS A 248 18.88 -11.45 1.74
CA LYS A 248 20.14 -12.15 1.41
C LYS A 248 19.85 -13.44 0.65
N ASP A 249 18.95 -14.27 1.17
CA ASP A 249 18.58 -15.55 0.54
C ASP A 249 17.96 -15.35 -0.84
N PHE A 250 17.11 -14.34 -1.00
CA PHE A 250 16.54 -13.97 -2.29
C PHE A 250 17.63 -13.63 -3.31
N TYR A 251 18.62 -12.81 -2.96
CA TYR A 251 19.70 -12.46 -3.88
C TYR A 251 20.59 -13.65 -4.25
N VAL A 252 20.78 -14.61 -3.33
CA VAL A 252 21.47 -15.87 -3.62
C VAL A 252 20.68 -16.69 -4.66
N HIS A 253 19.40 -16.94 -4.41
CA HIS A 253 18.59 -17.76 -5.31
C HIS A 253 18.34 -17.09 -6.67
N SER A 254 18.00 -15.79 -6.67
CA SER A 254 17.67 -15.03 -7.88
C SER A 254 18.84 -14.92 -8.86
N SER A 255 20.10 -15.02 -8.38
CA SER A 255 21.30 -15.01 -9.23
C SER A 255 21.32 -16.11 -10.30
N HIS A 256 20.57 -17.20 -10.08
CA HIS A 256 20.45 -18.32 -11.01
C HIS A 256 19.33 -18.16 -12.04
N PHE A 257 18.59 -17.05 -12.03
CA PHE A 257 17.42 -16.81 -12.87
C PHE A 257 17.55 -15.50 -13.64
N ASN A 258 16.98 -15.47 -14.85
CA ASN A 258 16.80 -14.21 -15.56
C ASN A 258 15.66 -13.39 -14.92
N LEU A 259 15.68 -12.07 -15.08
CA LEU A 259 14.65 -11.19 -14.49
C LEU A 259 13.21 -11.56 -14.90
N SER A 260 13.01 -12.10 -16.11
CA SER A 260 11.71 -12.57 -16.60
C SER A 260 11.25 -13.90 -15.97
N GLN A 261 12.14 -14.62 -15.29
CA GLN A 261 11.89 -15.90 -14.62
C GLN A 261 11.68 -15.74 -13.11
N ILE A 262 11.90 -14.55 -12.56
CA ILE A 262 11.69 -14.23 -11.15
C ILE A 262 10.33 -13.55 -11.05
N LEU A 263 9.38 -14.25 -10.45
CA LEU A 263 7.97 -13.90 -10.44
C LEU A 263 7.47 -13.64 -9.03
N ASN A 264 6.51 -12.76 -8.91
CA ASN A 264 5.78 -12.49 -7.69
C ASN A 264 4.28 -12.62 -7.95
N THR A 265 3.57 -13.28 -7.04
CA THR A 265 2.12 -13.42 -7.09
C THR A 265 1.52 -13.18 -5.71
N ASP A 266 0.31 -12.64 -5.69
CA ASP A 266 -0.46 -12.43 -4.49
C ASP A 266 -1.94 -12.27 -4.83
N GLN A 267 -2.78 -12.50 -3.85
CA GLN A 267 -4.22 -12.29 -3.92
C GLN A 267 -4.57 -10.89 -3.42
N VAL A 268 -5.47 -10.22 -4.13
CA VAL A 268 -6.00 -8.93 -3.71
C VAL A 268 -7.52 -8.93 -3.81
N GLY A 269 -8.14 -8.58 -2.69
CA GLY A 269 -9.59 -8.36 -2.61
C GLY A 269 -9.95 -7.01 -3.23
N ILE A 270 -10.99 -7.00 -4.06
CA ILE A 270 -11.59 -5.81 -4.64
C ILE A 270 -13.08 -5.81 -4.29
N GLU A 271 -13.55 -4.73 -3.67
CA GLU A 271 -14.96 -4.52 -3.33
C GLU A 271 -15.81 -4.55 -4.62
N LYS A 272 -16.99 -5.18 -4.57
CA LYS A 272 -17.91 -5.24 -5.72
C LYS A 272 -18.45 -3.86 -6.08
N GLU A 273 -18.48 -2.93 -5.13
CA GLU A 273 -18.77 -1.53 -5.38
C GLU A 273 -17.71 -0.65 -4.70
N VAL A 274 -16.90 0.03 -5.53
CA VAL A 274 -15.80 0.88 -5.08
C VAL A 274 -16.25 2.35 -5.09
N TYR A 275 -15.96 3.09 -4.02
CA TYR A 275 -16.28 4.51 -3.91
C TYR A 275 -15.12 5.32 -3.31
N SER A 276 -15.18 6.65 -3.45
CA SER A 276 -14.21 7.54 -2.81
C SER A 276 -14.58 7.83 -1.36
N LYS A 277 -13.59 7.70 -0.46
CA LYS A 277 -13.73 8.09 0.95
C LYS A 277 -13.65 9.61 1.17
N ARG A 278 -13.32 10.37 0.12
CA ARG A 278 -13.18 11.83 0.12
C ARG A 278 -13.99 12.43 -1.03
N THR A 279 -14.63 13.56 -0.76
CA THR A 279 -15.34 14.36 -1.75
C THR A 279 -15.16 15.83 -1.44
N LEU A 280 -15.28 16.69 -2.46
CA LEU A 280 -15.48 18.11 -2.23
C LEU A 280 -16.86 18.32 -1.61
N SER A 281 -16.93 19.20 -0.61
CA SER A 281 -18.18 19.64 0.00
C SER A 281 -18.10 21.09 0.45
N PHE A 282 -19.23 21.64 0.86
CA PHE A 282 -19.36 23.04 1.28
C PHE A 282 -18.62 23.31 2.61
N ALA A 283 -17.93 24.44 2.68
CA ALA A 283 -17.24 24.87 3.89
C ALA A 283 -18.23 25.04 5.06
N GLY A 284 -17.86 24.54 6.24
CA GLY A 284 -18.71 24.59 7.44
C GLY A 284 -19.82 23.55 7.50
N GLU A 285 -19.94 22.65 6.51
CA GLU A 285 -20.88 21.54 6.57
C GLU A 285 -20.53 20.57 7.71
N LYS A 286 -21.54 20.22 8.51
CA LYS A 286 -21.36 19.32 9.67
C LYS A 286 -21.34 17.83 9.29
N LYS A 287 -21.99 17.46 8.19
CA LYS A 287 -22.13 16.09 7.72
C LYS A 287 -22.12 16.08 6.20
N THR A 288 -21.13 15.40 5.62
CA THR A 288 -21.04 15.16 4.18
C THR A 288 -21.48 13.73 3.90
N PHE A 289 -22.44 13.54 2.99
CA PHE A 289 -22.95 12.21 2.64
C PHE A 289 -22.46 11.78 1.25
N GLY A 290 -22.12 10.50 1.11
CA GLY A 290 -21.89 9.85 -0.18
C GLY A 290 -22.92 8.75 -0.39
N ALA A 291 -23.46 8.64 -1.60
CA ALA A 291 -24.39 7.58 -1.98
C ALA A 291 -23.66 6.45 -2.72
N VAL A 292 -24.11 5.23 -2.48
CA VAL A 292 -23.70 4.00 -3.18
C VAL A 292 -24.96 3.26 -3.60
N ALA A 293 -24.89 2.51 -4.70
CA ALA A 293 -26.00 1.72 -5.22
C ALA A 293 -26.40 0.58 -4.27
N SER A 294 -25.42 -0.08 -3.63
CA SER A 294 -25.66 -1.18 -2.70
C SER A 294 -24.62 -1.23 -1.58
N LYS A 295 -25.05 -0.96 -0.35
CA LYS A 295 -24.19 -1.15 0.84
C LYS A 295 -23.63 -2.57 0.93
N ASN A 296 -24.38 -3.58 0.54
CA ASN A 296 -23.88 -4.97 0.55
C ASN A 296 -22.77 -5.17 -0.49
N ALA A 297 -22.86 -4.52 -1.65
CA ALA A 297 -21.80 -4.59 -2.67
C ALA A 297 -20.51 -3.88 -2.21
N THR A 298 -20.61 -2.92 -1.29
CA THR A 298 -19.43 -2.32 -0.65
C THR A 298 -18.75 -3.23 0.38
N THR A 299 -19.49 -4.19 0.97
CA THR A 299 -18.94 -5.12 1.99
C THR A 299 -18.51 -6.47 1.41
N HIS A 300 -18.95 -6.81 0.20
CA HIS A 300 -18.57 -8.04 -0.48
C HIS A 300 -17.50 -7.76 -1.52
N SER A 301 -16.48 -8.61 -1.56
CA SER A 301 -15.38 -8.53 -2.52
C SER A 301 -15.37 -9.72 -3.47
N TYR A 302 -14.69 -9.54 -4.60
CA TYR A 302 -14.12 -10.62 -5.37
C TYR A 302 -12.60 -10.58 -5.22
N THR A 303 -11.93 -11.70 -5.48
CA THR A 303 -10.47 -11.77 -5.38
C THR A 303 -9.86 -11.87 -6.76
N VAL A 304 -8.82 -11.10 -7.02
CA VAL A 304 -7.97 -11.28 -8.20
C VAL A 304 -6.55 -11.67 -7.78
N GLN A 305 -5.87 -12.46 -8.60
CA GLN A 305 -4.49 -12.85 -8.37
C GLN A 305 -3.64 -12.56 -9.61
N PRO A 306 -2.99 -11.38 -9.68
CA PRO A 306 -2.01 -11.07 -10.70
C PRO A 306 -0.69 -11.81 -10.47
N THR A 307 0.13 -11.89 -11.51
CA THR A 307 1.53 -12.34 -11.43
C THR A 307 2.40 -11.36 -12.21
N ILE A 308 3.45 -10.84 -11.58
CA ILE A 308 4.42 -9.92 -12.20
C ILE A 308 5.82 -10.51 -12.14
N SER A 309 6.64 -10.17 -13.13
CA SER A 309 8.06 -10.53 -13.16
C SER A 309 8.94 -9.36 -12.69
N LEU A 310 10.09 -9.67 -12.13
CA LEU A 310 11.15 -8.70 -11.82
C LEU A 310 11.59 -7.94 -13.07
N GLY A 311 11.45 -8.56 -14.26
CA GLY A 311 11.69 -7.92 -15.55
C GLY A 311 10.72 -6.80 -15.91
N GLY A 312 9.65 -6.58 -15.14
CA GLY A 312 8.67 -5.52 -15.37
C GLY A 312 7.49 -5.93 -16.25
N LYS A 313 7.13 -7.21 -16.29
CA LYS A 313 5.99 -7.70 -17.10
C LYS A 313 4.99 -8.46 -16.25
N GLN A 314 3.70 -8.31 -16.54
CA GLN A 314 2.68 -9.25 -16.10
C GLN A 314 2.86 -10.60 -16.81
N ILE A 315 2.55 -11.69 -16.11
CA ILE A 315 2.66 -13.05 -16.60
C ILE A 315 1.27 -13.67 -16.64
N GLY A 316 0.91 -14.20 -17.82
CA GLY A 316 -0.32 -14.95 -18.01
C GLY A 316 -1.62 -14.14 -17.85
N PRO A 317 -2.77 -14.83 -17.88
CA PRO A 317 -4.06 -14.26 -17.55
C PRO A 317 -4.14 -13.97 -16.05
N ILE A 318 -4.94 -12.97 -15.68
CA ILE A 318 -5.27 -12.72 -14.29
C ILE A 318 -6.28 -13.75 -13.80
N PHE A 319 -6.08 -14.27 -12.60
CA PHE A 319 -7.02 -15.19 -11.98
C PHE A 319 -8.09 -14.41 -11.23
N LEU A 320 -9.36 -14.71 -11.49
CA LEU A 320 -10.51 -14.03 -10.90
C LEU A 320 -11.38 -15.04 -10.15
N CYS A 321 -11.50 -14.89 -8.84
CA CYS A 321 -12.40 -15.67 -7.99
C CYS A 321 -13.62 -14.83 -7.61
N LEU A 322 -14.77 -15.19 -8.17
CA LEU A 322 -16.07 -14.59 -7.83
C LEU A 322 -16.65 -15.24 -6.57
N GLN A 323 -17.38 -14.45 -5.79
CA GLN A 323 -18.13 -14.97 -4.65
C GLN A 323 -19.50 -15.51 -5.09
N GLU A 324 -19.73 -16.81 -4.89
CA GLU A 324 -20.98 -17.51 -5.17
C GLU A 324 -21.48 -18.23 -3.92
N PRO A 325 -22.69 -18.00 -3.39
CA PRO A 325 -23.14 -18.55 -2.11
C PRO A 325 -22.98 -20.08 -1.97
N THR A 326 -23.14 -20.82 -3.06
CA THR A 326 -23.02 -22.29 -3.11
C THR A 326 -21.60 -22.79 -3.40
N GLY A 327 -20.65 -21.88 -3.60
CA GLY A 327 -19.29 -22.17 -4.04
C GLY A 327 -19.17 -22.63 -5.50
N LYS A 328 -20.29 -22.69 -6.25
CA LYS A 328 -20.33 -23.19 -7.63
C LYS A 328 -21.15 -22.26 -8.51
N MET A 329 -20.64 -21.96 -9.71
CA MET A 329 -21.43 -21.33 -10.77
C MET A 329 -22.37 -22.36 -11.43
N GLY A 330 -23.66 -22.03 -11.50
CA GLY A 330 -24.65 -22.81 -12.24
C GLY A 330 -24.40 -22.82 -13.75
N GLU A 331 -24.86 -23.85 -14.46
CA GLU A 331 -24.59 -24.03 -15.89
C GLU A 331 -25.13 -22.88 -16.77
N THR A 332 -26.32 -22.37 -16.46
CA THR A 332 -26.91 -21.22 -17.17
C THR A 332 -26.07 -19.97 -16.99
N VAL A 333 -25.48 -19.77 -15.80
CA VAL A 333 -24.58 -18.63 -15.54
C VAL A 333 -23.31 -18.76 -16.37
N LYS A 334 -22.71 -19.95 -16.43
CA LYS A 334 -21.52 -20.20 -17.25
C LYS A 334 -21.76 -19.94 -18.74
N LYS A 335 -22.92 -20.34 -19.27
CA LYS A 335 -23.27 -20.13 -20.70
C LYS A 335 -23.38 -18.66 -21.09
N ASN A 336 -23.75 -17.79 -20.16
CA ASN A 336 -23.96 -16.36 -20.39
C ASN A 336 -22.78 -15.50 -19.89
N LEU A 337 -21.69 -16.14 -19.46
CA LEU A 337 -20.55 -15.47 -18.87
C LEU A 337 -19.69 -14.83 -19.96
N PHE A 338 -19.25 -13.60 -19.74
CA PHE A 338 -18.24 -12.99 -20.58
C PHE A 338 -16.89 -13.68 -20.32
N GLU A 339 -16.29 -14.29 -21.35
CA GLU A 339 -15.06 -15.08 -21.22
C GLU A 339 -13.91 -14.46 -22.04
N PRO A 340 -13.16 -13.50 -21.47
CA PRO A 340 -12.03 -12.88 -22.14
C PRO A 340 -10.77 -13.75 -22.06
N SER A 341 -9.93 -13.69 -23.10
CA SER A 341 -8.73 -14.56 -23.22
C SER A 341 -7.62 -14.32 -22.17
N ASN A 342 -7.65 -13.20 -21.46
CA ASN A 342 -6.65 -12.80 -20.47
C ASN A 342 -7.17 -12.91 -19.02
N VAL A 343 -8.30 -13.57 -18.78
CA VAL A 343 -8.83 -13.83 -17.43
C VAL A 343 -9.15 -15.32 -17.29
N ILE A 344 -8.73 -15.94 -16.19
CA ILE A 344 -9.20 -17.27 -15.79
C ILE A 344 -10.18 -17.09 -14.65
N ILE A 345 -11.43 -17.48 -14.89
CA ILE A 345 -12.55 -17.23 -13.97
C ILE A 345 -12.81 -18.48 -13.14
N THR A 346 -12.98 -18.30 -11.84
CA THR A 346 -13.44 -19.31 -10.90
C THR A 346 -14.43 -18.70 -9.90
N CYS A 347 -14.95 -19.52 -8.97
CA CYS A 347 -15.74 -19.05 -7.85
C CYS A 347 -15.50 -19.84 -6.57
N SER A 348 -15.82 -19.22 -5.44
CA SER A 348 -15.92 -19.88 -4.14
C SER A 348 -17.02 -19.24 -3.28
N SER A 349 -17.38 -19.88 -2.15
CA SER A 349 -18.42 -19.39 -1.24
C SER A 349 -18.09 -18.02 -0.62
N SER A 350 -16.80 -17.81 -0.34
CA SER A 350 -16.27 -16.58 0.25
C SER A 350 -15.69 -15.61 -0.79
N GLY A 351 -15.53 -16.04 -2.05
CA GLY A 351 -14.76 -15.30 -3.06
C GLY A 351 -13.24 -15.34 -2.83
N LYS A 352 -12.76 -16.13 -1.86
CA LYS A 352 -11.33 -16.34 -1.54
C LYS A 352 -10.82 -17.64 -2.13
N LEU A 353 -9.50 -17.80 -2.25
CA LEU A 353 -8.90 -19.06 -2.71
C LEU A 353 -8.87 -20.11 -1.60
N THR A 354 -9.00 -21.36 -2.02
CA THR A 354 -8.71 -22.58 -1.27
C THR A 354 -7.44 -23.23 -1.82
N SER A 355 -6.86 -24.21 -1.14
CA SER A 355 -5.66 -24.93 -1.64
C SER A 355 -5.90 -25.57 -3.02
N SER A 356 -7.11 -26.06 -3.30
CA SER A 356 -7.47 -26.60 -4.62
C SER A 356 -7.47 -25.53 -5.71
N LEU A 357 -7.87 -24.29 -5.38
CA LEU A 357 -7.81 -23.15 -6.30
C LEU A 357 -6.37 -22.70 -6.59
N VAL A 358 -5.41 -22.91 -5.68
CA VAL A 358 -3.98 -22.65 -5.94
C VAL A 358 -3.46 -23.57 -7.03
N THR A 359 -3.78 -24.87 -6.97
CA THR A 359 -3.43 -25.84 -8.01
C THR A 359 -4.05 -25.45 -9.35
N TYR A 360 -5.33 -25.05 -9.34
CA TYR A 360 -6.01 -24.59 -10.54
C TYR A 360 -5.39 -23.30 -11.12
N TRP A 361 -5.03 -22.33 -10.28
CA TRP A 361 -4.30 -21.13 -10.68
C TRP A 361 -2.95 -21.50 -11.31
N ARG A 362 -2.17 -22.36 -10.65
CA ARG A 362 -0.86 -22.83 -11.13
C ARG A 362 -0.98 -23.39 -12.55
N ASP A 363 -1.95 -24.28 -12.77
CA ASP A 363 -2.09 -25.01 -14.04
C ASP A 363 -2.57 -24.15 -15.20
N ASN A 364 -3.40 -23.13 -14.92
CA ASN A 364 -4.08 -22.33 -15.95
C ASN A 364 -3.49 -20.92 -16.14
N CYS A 365 -2.93 -20.31 -15.09
CA CYS A 365 -2.40 -18.94 -15.12
C CYS A 365 -0.88 -18.90 -15.16
N LEU A 366 -0.20 -19.83 -14.47
CA LEU A 366 1.25 -19.78 -14.32
C LEU A 366 1.97 -20.70 -15.33
N LEU A 367 1.73 -22.02 -15.25
CA LEU A 367 2.49 -23.03 -16.00
C LEU A 367 2.50 -22.78 -17.51
N PRO A 368 1.40 -22.37 -18.17
CA PRO A 368 1.43 -22.15 -19.63
C PRO A 368 2.34 -20.98 -20.04
N TYR A 369 2.66 -20.07 -19.13
CA TYR A 369 3.32 -18.79 -19.45
C TYR A 369 4.76 -18.69 -18.92
N ILE A 370 5.24 -19.70 -18.21
CA ILE A 370 6.63 -19.78 -17.73
C ILE A 370 7.49 -20.73 -18.58
N GLY A 371 8.79 -20.46 -18.64
CA GLY A 371 9.76 -21.34 -19.31
C GLY A 371 10.10 -22.61 -18.52
N LYS A 372 11.24 -23.25 -18.84
CA LYS A 372 11.70 -24.47 -18.16
C LYS A 372 11.99 -24.30 -16.67
N LYS A 373 12.35 -23.10 -16.24
CA LYS A 373 12.64 -22.76 -14.83
C LYS A 373 12.01 -21.43 -14.44
N CYS A 374 11.59 -21.32 -13.18
CA CYS A 374 10.96 -20.13 -12.60
C CYS A 374 11.26 -20.07 -11.10
N LEU A 375 11.50 -18.87 -10.60
CA LEU A 375 11.56 -18.54 -9.17
C LEU A 375 10.28 -17.79 -8.81
N LEU A 376 9.44 -18.35 -7.95
CA LEU A 376 8.15 -17.78 -7.56
C LEU A 376 8.21 -17.29 -6.12
N LEU A 377 7.92 -16.01 -5.91
CA LEU A 377 7.76 -15.39 -4.61
C LEU A 377 6.27 -15.26 -4.29
N SER A 378 5.88 -15.71 -3.11
CA SER A 378 4.52 -15.60 -2.59
C SER A 378 4.54 -15.43 -1.08
N ASP A 379 3.41 -15.05 -0.50
CA ASP A 379 3.23 -14.92 0.94
C ASP A 379 3.35 -16.26 1.69
N SER A 380 3.24 -16.18 3.02
CA SER A 380 3.37 -17.33 3.92
C SER A 380 2.08 -18.13 4.16
N TRP A 381 1.03 -17.91 3.35
CA TRP A 381 -0.25 -18.55 3.58
C TRP A 381 -0.17 -20.08 3.43
N SER A 382 -0.74 -20.80 4.39
CA SER A 382 -0.63 -22.24 4.52
C SER A 382 -1.17 -23.01 3.30
N GLY A 383 -2.19 -22.49 2.62
CA GLY A 383 -2.74 -23.11 1.41
C GLY A 383 -1.80 -23.10 0.19
N GLN A 384 -0.69 -22.36 0.24
CA GLN A 384 0.36 -22.32 -0.78
C GLN A 384 1.70 -22.90 -0.28
N ASN A 385 1.76 -23.43 0.95
CA ASN A 385 3.02 -23.90 1.54
C ASN A 385 3.34 -25.37 1.22
N ASP A 386 2.40 -26.11 0.63
CA ASP A 386 2.63 -27.49 0.23
C ASP A 386 3.61 -27.54 -0.96
N ALA A 387 4.81 -28.07 -0.69
CA ALA A 387 5.89 -28.18 -1.68
C ALA A 387 5.51 -29.07 -2.87
N SER A 388 4.58 -30.02 -2.70
CA SER A 388 4.13 -30.89 -3.80
C SER A 388 3.43 -30.11 -4.91
N ILE A 389 2.81 -28.96 -4.60
CA ILE A 389 2.19 -28.08 -5.59
C ILE A 389 3.23 -27.59 -6.62
N TYR A 390 4.49 -27.45 -6.21
CA TYR A 390 5.55 -26.87 -7.04
C TYR A 390 6.58 -27.91 -7.52
N ASP A 391 6.36 -29.19 -7.22
CA ASP A 391 7.27 -30.23 -7.66
C ASP A 391 7.26 -30.40 -9.19
N LYS A 392 8.34 -30.99 -9.73
CA LYS A 392 8.49 -31.17 -11.18
C LYS A 392 7.38 -32.02 -11.79
N VAL A 393 6.85 -33.00 -11.06
CA VAL A 393 5.83 -33.94 -11.58
C VAL A 393 4.53 -33.17 -11.84
N ASN A 394 4.08 -32.42 -10.84
CA ASN A 394 2.88 -31.60 -10.91
C ASN A 394 3.06 -30.37 -11.79
N CYS A 395 4.29 -29.88 -11.95
CA CYS A 395 4.63 -28.74 -12.80
C CYS A 395 5.00 -29.10 -14.24
N LYS A 396 4.56 -30.26 -14.76
CA LYS A 396 4.78 -30.69 -16.17
C LYS A 396 6.28 -30.68 -16.56
N ASN A 397 7.13 -31.19 -15.67
CA ASN A 397 8.59 -31.21 -15.75
C ASN A 397 9.29 -29.83 -15.76
N LYS A 398 8.58 -28.74 -15.42
CA LYS A 398 9.17 -27.42 -15.22
C LYS A 398 9.75 -27.31 -13.81
N HIS A 399 10.88 -26.62 -13.68
CA HIS A 399 11.55 -26.38 -12.40
C HIS A 399 11.01 -25.10 -11.76
N LEU A 400 9.98 -25.25 -10.91
CA LEU A 400 9.37 -24.14 -10.19
C LEU A 400 9.89 -24.11 -8.75
N THR A 401 10.75 -23.14 -8.45
CA THR A 401 11.27 -22.93 -7.09
C THR A 401 10.42 -21.87 -6.41
N ARG A 402 9.74 -22.23 -5.32
CA ARG A 402 9.02 -21.26 -4.50
C ARG A 402 9.93 -20.74 -3.39
N ILE A 403 9.93 -19.43 -3.19
CA ILE A 403 10.49 -18.76 -2.02
C ILE A 403 9.35 -18.07 -1.27
N GLN A 404 9.28 -18.32 0.03
CA GLN A 404 8.23 -17.80 0.88
C GLN A 404 8.65 -16.49 1.54
N ILE A 405 7.85 -15.44 1.36
CA ILE A 405 8.04 -14.17 2.07
C ILE A 405 7.75 -14.40 3.56
N PRO A 406 8.59 -13.88 4.48
CA PRO A 406 8.38 -14.05 5.91
C PRO A 406 7.02 -13.55 6.38
N GLN A 407 6.50 -14.14 7.45
CA GLN A 407 5.28 -13.64 8.07
C GLN A 407 5.48 -12.20 8.57
N LYS A 408 4.42 -11.40 8.48
CA LYS A 408 4.37 -10.00 8.98
C LYS A 408 5.31 -9.02 8.27
N THR A 409 5.83 -9.36 7.08
CA THR A 409 6.65 -8.46 6.27
C THR A 409 6.01 -8.13 4.92
N THR A 410 4.75 -8.55 4.69
CA THR A 410 4.05 -8.38 3.40
C THR A 410 4.06 -6.92 2.92
N ASN A 411 3.73 -5.97 3.80
CA ASN A 411 3.71 -4.54 3.49
C ASN A 411 5.08 -3.94 3.08
N GLU A 412 6.17 -4.69 3.24
CA GLU A 412 7.53 -4.25 2.91
C GLU A 412 8.21 -5.10 1.85
N LEU A 413 7.98 -6.41 1.85
CA LEU A 413 8.70 -7.37 1.01
C LEU A 413 7.85 -7.96 -0.13
N GLN A 414 6.55 -7.69 -0.18
CA GLN A 414 5.65 -8.20 -1.22
C GLN A 414 5.51 -7.17 -2.36
N PRO A 415 6.16 -7.33 -3.53
CA PRO A 415 6.12 -6.33 -4.60
C PRO A 415 4.70 -5.91 -5.00
N LEU A 416 3.79 -6.88 -5.10
CA LEU A 416 2.40 -6.61 -5.45
C LEU A 416 1.73 -5.66 -4.46
N ASP A 417 1.85 -5.89 -3.17
CA ASP A 417 1.23 -5.05 -2.12
C ASP A 417 1.95 -3.73 -1.91
N VAL A 418 3.28 -3.71 -2.03
CA VAL A 418 4.08 -2.49 -1.86
C VAL A 418 3.69 -1.42 -2.88
N TYR A 419 3.33 -1.80 -4.11
CA TYR A 419 3.02 -0.78 -5.14
C TYR A 419 2.01 -1.18 -6.22
N TYR A 420 2.12 -2.37 -6.81
CA TYR A 420 1.37 -2.69 -8.03
C TYR A 420 -0.15 -2.77 -7.81
N ASN A 421 -0.59 -3.42 -6.72
CA ASN A 421 -2.01 -3.59 -6.39
C ASN A 421 -2.71 -2.25 -6.23
N ARG A 422 -2.02 -1.22 -5.70
CA ARG A 422 -2.53 0.15 -5.64
C ARG A 422 -2.85 0.72 -7.02
N GLN A 423 -2.01 0.47 -8.02
CA GLN A 423 -2.23 0.96 -9.39
C GLN A 423 -3.48 0.34 -10.02
N MET A 424 -3.67 -0.97 -9.83
CA MET A 424 -4.86 -1.69 -10.27
C MET A 424 -6.14 -1.16 -9.59
N LYS A 425 -6.12 -1.01 -8.26
CA LYS A 425 -7.24 -0.46 -7.50
C LYS A 425 -7.59 0.97 -7.91
N ASN A 426 -6.58 1.82 -8.10
CA ASN A 426 -6.77 3.20 -8.58
C ASN A 426 -7.46 3.23 -9.94
N PHE A 427 -7.03 2.36 -10.87
CA PHE A 427 -7.66 2.25 -12.18
C PHE A 427 -9.15 1.92 -12.04
N ILE A 428 -9.47 0.84 -11.32
CA ILE A 428 -10.86 0.40 -11.13
C ILE A 428 -11.70 1.51 -10.48
N LYS A 429 -11.16 2.15 -9.44
CA LYS A 429 -11.82 3.26 -8.72
C LYS A 429 -12.15 4.43 -9.64
N LYS A 430 -11.25 4.80 -10.56
CA LYS A 430 -11.50 5.88 -11.54
C LYS A 430 -12.67 5.58 -12.46
N ILE A 431 -12.76 4.33 -12.93
CA ILE A 431 -13.86 3.89 -13.79
C ILE A 431 -15.18 3.88 -13.03
N TYR A 432 -15.23 3.28 -11.82
CA TYR A 432 -16.43 3.30 -10.97
C TYR A 432 -16.89 4.72 -10.64
N SER A 433 -15.95 5.60 -10.29
CA SER A 433 -16.27 7.00 -9.98
C SER A 433 -16.91 7.70 -11.16
N ARG A 434 -16.45 7.48 -12.39
CA ARG A 434 -17.03 8.13 -13.57
C ARG A 434 -18.41 7.57 -13.90
N VAL A 435 -18.58 6.24 -13.86
CA VAL A 435 -19.88 5.60 -14.05
C VAL A 435 -20.93 6.18 -13.10
N ASN A 436 -20.58 6.34 -11.82
CA ASN A 436 -21.50 6.88 -10.83
C ASN A 436 -21.75 8.38 -10.98
N LEU A 437 -20.71 9.19 -11.24
CA LEU A 437 -20.84 10.65 -11.36
C LEU A 437 -21.58 11.08 -12.64
N ASP A 438 -21.48 10.28 -13.70
CA ASP A 438 -22.14 10.54 -14.98
C ASP A 438 -23.49 9.84 -15.11
N GLU A 439 -23.94 9.15 -14.06
CA GLU A 439 -25.20 8.40 -14.04
C GLU A 439 -25.32 7.39 -15.20
N ILE A 440 -24.20 6.78 -15.61
CA ILE A 440 -24.19 5.79 -16.69
C ILE A 440 -25.00 4.57 -16.23
N PRO A 441 -25.98 4.08 -17.01
CA PRO A 441 -26.90 3.02 -16.59
C PRO A 441 -26.26 1.62 -16.69
N ILE A 442 -25.09 1.44 -16.06
CA ILE A 442 -24.37 0.16 -15.98
C ILE A 442 -24.07 -0.17 -14.52
N HIS A 443 -24.51 -1.35 -14.09
CA HIS A 443 -24.22 -1.88 -12.76
C HIS A 443 -22.87 -2.60 -12.74
N MET A 444 -21.82 -1.89 -12.33
CA MET A 444 -20.46 -2.42 -12.34
C MET A 444 -20.24 -3.64 -11.43
N HIS A 445 -21.10 -3.83 -10.41
CA HIS A 445 -21.05 -4.96 -9.48
C HIS A 445 -21.62 -6.28 -10.06
N GLU A 446 -22.15 -6.26 -11.29
CA GLU A 446 -22.61 -7.47 -11.99
C GLU A 446 -21.44 -8.30 -12.51
N ARG A 447 -21.59 -9.63 -12.58
CA ARG A 447 -20.51 -10.58 -12.93
C ARG A 447 -19.79 -10.24 -14.24
N ASN A 448 -20.55 -10.05 -15.33
CA ASN A 448 -19.95 -9.78 -16.63
C ASN A 448 -19.22 -8.43 -16.65
N ASN A 449 -19.74 -7.43 -15.93
CA ASN A 449 -19.09 -6.13 -15.82
C ASN A 449 -17.81 -6.21 -14.97
N ILE A 450 -17.82 -7.00 -13.88
CA ILE A 450 -16.61 -7.33 -13.09
C ILE A 450 -15.55 -8.01 -13.96
N ILE A 451 -15.93 -9.04 -14.72
CA ILE A 451 -14.98 -9.76 -15.58
C ILE A 451 -14.41 -8.82 -16.65
N LYS A 452 -15.26 -8.01 -17.28
CA LYS A 452 -14.87 -7.07 -18.32
C LYS A 452 -13.91 -6.00 -17.79
N ILE A 453 -14.19 -5.42 -16.62
CA ILE A 453 -13.29 -4.41 -16.04
C ILE A 453 -11.96 -5.02 -15.60
N VAL A 454 -11.97 -6.21 -14.99
CA VAL A 454 -10.75 -6.92 -14.60
C VAL A 454 -9.90 -7.25 -15.84
N SER A 455 -10.55 -7.70 -16.92
CA SER A 455 -9.88 -7.94 -18.20
C SER A 455 -9.23 -6.69 -18.76
N LEU A 456 -9.97 -5.58 -18.88
CA LEU A 456 -9.46 -4.33 -19.46
C LEU A 456 -8.35 -3.74 -18.60
N VAL A 457 -8.48 -3.76 -17.27
CA VAL A 457 -7.42 -3.26 -16.37
C VAL A 457 -6.16 -4.11 -16.47
N HIS A 458 -6.30 -5.44 -16.46
CA HIS A 458 -5.16 -6.34 -16.67
C HIS A 458 -4.52 -6.10 -18.04
N ASN A 459 -5.33 -5.91 -19.09
CA ASN A 459 -4.84 -5.56 -20.42
C ASN A 459 -4.03 -4.26 -20.39
N GLN A 460 -4.60 -3.15 -19.91
CA GLN A 460 -3.90 -1.86 -19.91
C GLN A 460 -2.62 -1.88 -19.08
N LEU A 461 -2.62 -2.54 -17.91
CA LEU A 461 -1.43 -2.71 -17.07
C LEU A 461 -0.35 -3.61 -17.70
N SER A 462 -0.70 -4.38 -18.75
CA SER A 462 0.27 -5.15 -19.53
C SER A 462 1.05 -4.31 -20.55
N ALA A 463 0.66 -3.05 -20.74
CA ALA A 463 1.28 -2.17 -21.73
C ALA A 463 2.77 -1.89 -21.43
N PRO A 464 3.63 -1.79 -22.47
CA PRO A 464 5.08 -1.57 -22.29
C PRO A 464 5.44 -0.33 -21.46
N VAL A 465 4.62 0.72 -21.49
CA VAL A 465 4.80 1.96 -20.72
C VAL A 465 4.90 1.70 -19.20
N PHE A 466 4.21 0.68 -18.69
CA PHE A 466 4.22 0.33 -17.27
C PHE A 466 5.37 -0.61 -16.86
N CYS A 467 6.28 -0.97 -17.79
CA CYS A 467 7.38 -1.89 -17.48
C CYS A 467 8.25 -1.41 -16.30
N LYS A 468 8.64 -0.14 -16.33
CA LYS A 468 9.43 0.47 -15.24
C LYS A 468 8.61 0.64 -13.95
N MET A 469 7.31 0.92 -14.07
CA MET A 469 6.40 0.98 -12.92
C MET A 469 6.29 -0.37 -12.20
N ILE A 470 6.22 -1.48 -12.95
CA ILE A 470 6.21 -2.83 -12.37
C ILE A 470 7.57 -3.14 -11.72
N ARG A 471 8.69 -2.75 -12.35
CA ARG A 471 10.02 -2.89 -11.72
C ARG A 471 10.13 -2.09 -10.43
N TYR A 472 9.44 -0.95 -10.35
CA TYR A 472 9.45 -0.12 -9.15
C TYR A 472 8.83 -0.85 -7.96
N SER A 473 7.80 -1.68 -8.19
CA SER A 473 7.25 -2.55 -7.15
C SER A 473 8.30 -3.44 -6.48
N TRP A 474 9.25 -3.97 -7.26
CA TRP A 474 10.35 -4.79 -6.75
C TRP A 474 11.47 -3.96 -6.08
N PHE A 475 11.76 -2.78 -6.64
CA PHE A 475 12.74 -1.86 -6.05
C PHE A 475 12.26 -1.34 -4.69
N ALA A 476 11.01 -0.88 -4.62
CA ALA A 476 10.37 -0.38 -3.41
C ALA A 476 10.29 -1.45 -2.32
N SER A 477 10.23 -2.73 -2.69
CA SER A 477 10.25 -3.86 -1.74
C SER A 477 11.65 -4.33 -1.34
N GLY A 478 12.72 -3.67 -1.80
CA GLY A 478 14.12 -4.04 -1.54
C GLY A 478 14.64 -5.25 -2.33
N LEU A 479 13.82 -5.82 -3.21
CA LEU A 479 14.12 -7.03 -4.02
C LEU A 479 14.67 -6.69 -5.41
N SER A 480 14.96 -5.43 -5.66
CA SER A 480 15.77 -4.95 -6.78
C SER A 480 16.73 -3.88 -6.28
N LYS A 481 17.99 -3.91 -6.73
CA LYS A 481 18.98 -2.86 -6.43
C LYS A 481 18.90 -1.69 -7.41
N THR A 482 18.25 -1.89 -8.56
CA THR A 482 18.19 -0.89 -9.62
C THR A 482 16.90 -0.09 -9.48
N ASP A 483 17.04 1.21 -9.24
CA ASP A 483 15.94 2.17 -9.32
C ASP A 483 15.50 2.32 -10.78
N PRO A 484 14.25 2.00 -11.14
CA PRO A 484 13.76 2.09 -12.51
C PRO A 484 13.32 3.50 -12.92
N SER A 485 13.44 4.50 -12.03
CA SER A 485 13.05 5.89 -12.29
C SER A 485 13.85 6.55 -13.43
N PRO A 486 13.25 7.48 -14.19
CA PRO A 486 11.85 7.90 -14.12
C PRO A 486 10.90 6.87 -14.77
N PHE A 487 9.68 6.79 -14.24
CA PHE A 487 8.57 6.01 -14.77
C PHE A 487 7.24 6.73 -14.53
N TYR A 488 6.20 6.34 -15.26
CA TYR A 488 4.86 6.91 -15.10
C TYR A 488 3.91 5.88 -14.48
N ASN A 489 3.01 6.35 -13.62
CA ASN A 489 1.98 5.54 -12.98
C ASN A 489 0.66 5.56 -13.76
N VAL A 490 -0.35 4.80 -13.30
CA VAL A 490 -1.64 4.68 -13.99
C VAL A 490 -2.37 6.02 -14.13
N ASN A 491 -2.31 6.90 -13.13
CA ASN A 491 -2.95 8.21 -13.23
C ASN A 491 -2.24 9.07 -14.27
N GLU A 492 -0.92 9.05 -14.33
CA GLU A 492 -0.17 9.86 -15.29
C GLU A 492 -0.37 9.39 -16.74
N VAL A 493 -0.49 8.08 -16.97
CA VAL A 493 -0.66 7.51 -18.31
C VAL A 493 -2.11 7.46 -18.75
N CYS A 494 -2.99 6.89 -17.91
CA CYS A 494 -4.37 6.59 -18.29
C CYS A 494 -5.34 7.70 -17.92
N PHE A 495 -5.07 8.46 -16.86
CA PHE A 495 -5.99 9.49 -16.33
C PHE A 495 -5.28 10.83 -16.09
N PRO A 496 -4.55 11.36 -17.09
CA PRO A 496 -3.79 12.60 -16.93
C PRO A 496 -4.72 13.76 -16.55
N PRO A 497 -4.23 14.78 -15.82
CA PRO A 497 -5.02 15.97 -15.52
C PRO A 497 -5.56 16.61 -16.79
N ILE A 498 -6.86 16.89 -16.79
CA ILE A 498 -7.55 17.53 -17.91
C ILE A 498 -7.40 19.05 -17.75
N THR A 499 -6.72 19.69 -18.71
CA THR A 499 -6.55 21.16 -18.74
C THR A 499 -7.39 21.84 -19.81
N SER A 500 -7.89 21.08 -20.78
CA SER A 500 -8.77 21.53 -21.86
C SER A 500 -9.80 20.46 -22.18
N TYR A 501 -10.86 20.82 -22.90
CA TYR A 501 -11.79 19.83 -23.45
C TYR A 501 -11.05 18.88 -24.40
N GLU A 502 -11.34 17.58 -24.29
CA GLU A 502 -10.75 16.54 -25.13
C GLU A 502 -11.87 15.67 -25.68
N GLU A 503 -11.85 15.43 -26.99
CA GLU A 503 -12.82 14.59 -27.70
C GLU A 503 -12.35 13.14 -27.73
N CYS A 504 -13.32 12.23 -27.83
CA CYS A 504 -13.02 10.84 -28.04
C CYS A 504 -12.32 10.64 -29.40
N SER A 505 -11.30 9.79 -29.43
CA SER A 505 -10.53 9.45 -30.63
C SER A 505 -11.22 8.41 -31.53
N VAL A 506 -12.49 8.10 -31.28
CA VAL A 506 -13.32 7.25 -32.14
C VAL A 506 -14.13 8.16 -33.04
N ASP A 507 -14.17 7.84 -34.33
CA ASP A 507 -14.89 8.63 -35.33
C ASP A 507 -16.39 8.69 -34.96
N ASP A 508 -17.01 9.85 -35.16
CA ASP A 508 -18.42 10.11 -34.83
C ASP A 508 -18.80 9.93 -33.34
N CYS A 509 -17.84 10.10 -32.41
CA CYS A 509 -18.07 10.05 -30.97
C CYS A 509 -17.82 11.41 -30.28
N ASP A 510 -18.90 12.03 -29.81
CA ASP A 510 -18.87 13.34 -29.11
C ASP A 510 -18.84 13.21 -27.58
N GLU A 511 -18.66 11.98 -27.07
CA GLU A 511 -18.70 11.71 -25.62
C GLU A 511 -17.40 12.14 -24.92
N ALA A 512 -17.55 12.54 -23.66
CA ALA A 512 -16.43 13.01 -22.85
C ALA A 512 -15.39 11.89 -22.62
N VAL A 513 -14.11 12.23 -22.81
CA VAL A 513 -12.99 11.33 -22.58
C VAL A 513 -12.95 10.86 -21.13
N LEU A 514 -12.86 9.54 -20.95
CA LEU A 514 -12.66 8.88 -19.66
C LEU A 514 -11.19 8.52 -19.44
N ILE A 515 -10.52 8.01 -20.48
CA ILE A 515 -9.23 7.35 -20.35
C ILE A 515 -8.36 7.52 -21.60
N THR A 516 -7.05 7.65 -21.39
CA THR A 516 -6.06 7.46 -22.47
C THR A 516 -5.56 6.01 -22.47
N CYS A 517 -5.68 5.32 -23.60
CA CYS A 517 -5.23 3.93 -23.72
C CYS A 517 -3.70 3.82 -23.62
N ALA A 518 -3.21 2.95 -22.73
CA ALA A 518 -1.78 2.76 -22.48
C ALA A 518 -1.02 2.09 -23.64
N PHE A 519 -1.72 1.50 -24.62
CA PHE A 519 -1.11 0.86 -25.79
C PHE A 519 -1.08 1.76 -27.03
N CYS A 520 -2.22 2.37 -27.36
CA CYS A 520 -2.37 3.11 -28.61
C CYS A 520 -2.53 4.62 -28.42
N SER A 521 -2.51 5.09 -27.16
CA SER A 521 -2.64 6.51 -26.80
C SER A 521 -3.94 7.18 -27.26
N LYS A 522 -4.91 6.43 -27.77
CA LYS A 522 -6.26 6.93 -28.06
C LYS A 522 -6.94 7.38 -26.77
N LYS A 523 -7.61 8.52 -26.83
CA LYS A 523 -8.47 9.06 -25.77
C LYS A 523 -9.87 8.50 -25.99
N LEU A 524 -10.41 7.78 -25.01
CA LEU A 524 -11.63 7.01 -25.16
C LEU A 524 -12.65 7.45 -24.14
N CYS A 525 -13.91 7.58 -24.56
CA CYS A 525 -15.02 7.73 -23.63
C CYS A 525 -15.30 6.38 -22.92
N PHE A 526 -16.26 6.38 -21.99
CA PHE A 526 -16.63 5.14 -21.30
C PHE A 526 -17.19 4.08 -22.26
N HIS A 527 -18.00 4.47 -23.24
CA HIS A 527 -18.60 3.54 -24.20
C HIS A 527 -17.52 2.83 -25.01
N ASP A 528 -16.65 3.57 -25.69
CA ASP A 528 -15.62 3.01 -26.56
C ASP A 528 -14.59 2.17 -25.79
N PHE A 529 -14.26 2.57 -24.56
CA PHE A 529 -13.33 1.81 -23.72
C PHE A 529 -13.97 0.54 -23.16
N PHE A 530 -15.11 0.68 -22.48
CA PHE A 530 -15.71 -0.38 -21.69
C PHE A 530 -16.79 -1.14 -22.43
N VAL A 531 -17.76 -0.47 -23.07
CA VAL A 531 -18.90 -1.12 -23.74
C VAL A 531 -18.44 -1.82 -25.03
N ASP A 532 -17.68 -1.15 -25.87
CA ASP A 532 -17.12 -1.72 -27.10
C ASP A 532 -15.89 -2.60 -26.85
N TYR A 533 -15.43 -2.65 -25.60
CA TYR A 533 -14.37 -3.53 -25.14
C TYR A 533 -13.03 -3.29 -25.87
N HIS A 534 -12.44 -2.13 -25.62
CA HIS A 534 -11.17 -1.71 -26.21
C HIS A 534 -9.97 -2.56 -25.71
N PHE A 535 -9.69 -3.66 -26.41
CA PHE A 535 -8.75 -4.69 -25.97
C PHE A 535 -7.56 -4.87 -26.91
N HIS A 536 -6.34 -4.92 -26.36
CA HIS A 536 -5.10 -5.13 -27.12
C HIS A 536 -4.57 -6.57 -26.96
N GLY A 537 -4.70 -7.39 -28.00
CA GLY A 537 -4.31 -8.80 -27.98
C GLY A 537 -2.80 -9.06 -28.11
N TYR A 538 -1.99 -8.80 -27.07
CA TYR A 538 -0.55 -9.10 -27.11
C TYR A 538 -0.22 -10.57 -26.77
N MET A 539 -1.16 -11.32 -26.15
CA MET A 539 -0.94 -12.71 -25.71
C MET A 539 -1.10 -13.77 -26.82
N SER A 540 -1.68 -13.42 -27.98
CA SER A 540 -2.04 -14.41 -29.02
C SER A 540 -0.89 -14.79 -29.96
N LYS A 541 0.09 -13.89 -30.21
CA LYS A 541 1.15 -14.15 -31.21
C LYS A 541 2.16 -15.23 -30.80
N ARG A 542 2.46 -15.41 -29.51
CA ARG A 542 3.35 -16.50 -29.03
C ARG A 542 2.65 -17.85 -28.99
N ILE A 543 1.37 -17.88 -28.63
CA ILE A 543 0.60 -19.13 -28.51
C ILE A 543 0.37 -19.76 -29.89
N ASN A 544 0.17 -18.98 -30.95
CA ASN A 544 0.01 -19.53 -32.29
C ASN A 544 1.32 -20.09 -32.87
N GLN A 545 2.48 -19.49 -32.60
CA GLN A 545 3.75 -20.08 -33.05
C GLN A 545 4.08 -21.39 -32.32
N GLU A 546 3.83 -21.49 -31.01
CA GLU A 546 4.10 -22.72 -30.25
C GLU A 546 3.04 -23.82 -30.47
N ARG A 547 1.75 -23.46 -30.66
CA ARG A 547 0.69 -24.43 -31.02
C ARG A 547 0.86 -24.99 -32.44
N ILE A 548 1.21 -24.14 -33.41
CA ILE A 548 1.47 -24.60 -34.79
C ILE A 548 2.72 -25.49 -34.80
N SER A 549 3.76 -25.15 -34.04
CA SER A 549 4.97 -25.96 -33.94
C SER A 549 4.76 -27.29 -33.21
N SER A 550 3.81 -27.39 -32.26
CA SER A 550 3.48 -28.66 -31.58
C SER A 550 2.49 -29.53 -32.37
N MET A 551 1.66 -28.93 -33.22
CA MET A 551 0.76 -29.67 -34.12
C MET A 551 1.51 -30.24 -35.33
N LEU A 552 2.51 -29.52 -35.86
CA LEU A 552 3.34 -30.01 -36.97
C LEU A 552 4.34 -31.11 -36.57
N SER A 553 4.60 -31.31 -35.27
CA SER A 553 5.53 -32.34 -34.79
C SER A 553 4.87 -33.70 -34.50
N THR A 554 3.55 -33.85 -34.70
CA THR A 554 2.80 -35.06 -34.32
C THR A 554 2.10 -35.77 -35.49
N THR A 555 2.42 -35.43 -36.74
CA THR A 555 1.88 -36.13 -37.91
C THR A 555 3.00 -36.83 -38.69
N THR A 556 3.29 -38.08 -38.32
CA THR A 556 4.03 -39.04 -39.15
C THR A 556 3.03 -39.92 -39.90
N VAL A 557 2.85 -39.71 -41.20
CA VAL A 557 2.24 -40.68 -42.14
C VAL A 557 2.91 -40.53 -43.52
N PRO A 558 3.14 -41.62 -44.27
CA PRO A 558 4.29 -41.78 -45.16
C PRO A 558 4.07 -41.33 -46.62
N SER A 559 5.20 -41.29 -47.32
CA SER A 559 5.45 -40.97 -48.73
C SER A 559 4.62 -41.74 -49.75
N GLU A 560 3.96 -41.02 -50.68
CA GLU A 560 3.79 -41.43 -52.08
C GLU A 560 3.87 -40.19 -52.99
N GLU A 561 4.58 -40.35 -54.12
CA GLU A 561 4.84 -39.35 -55.15
C GLU A 561 3.63 -39.16 -56.08
N SER A 562 3.30 -37.91 -56.46
CA SER A 562 3.02 -37.54 -57.87
C SER A 562 2.72 -36.03 -58.07
N THR A 563 3.64 -35.38 -58.81
CA THR A 563 3.48 -34.35 -59.86
C THR A 563 2.58 -33.10 -59.73
N CYS A 564 3.24 -31.95 -59.94
CA CYS A 564 2.79 -30.70 -60.62
C CYS A 564 1.72 -29.82 -59.91
N THR A 565 1.77 -28.49 -59.84
CA THR A 565 2.54 -27.42 -60.50
C THR A 565 2.42 -26.14 -59.64
N ALA A 566 3.47 -25.31 -59.53
CA ALA A 566 3.42 -23.97 -58.90
C ALA A 566 3.00 -22.88 -59.92
N PRO A 567 2.63 -21.64 -59.50
CA PRO A 567 3.70 -20.64 -59.33
C PRO A 567 3.52 -19.57 -58.23
N GLN A 568 4.67 -19.26 -57.64
CA GLN A 568 5.23 -17.94 -57.29
C GLN A 568 4.66 -17.09 -56.14
N GLN A 569 5.40 -17.22 -55.04
CA GLN A 569 5.50 -16.38 -53.87
C GLN A 569 6.64 -15.37 -54.09
N LEU A 570 6.40 -14.09 -53.77
CA LEU A 570 7.42 -13.05 -53.65
C LEU A 570 7.57 -12.73 -52.15
N CYS A 571 8.57 -13.36 -51.53
CA CYS A 571 9.10 -12.97 -50.22
C CYS A 571 10.11 -11.84 -50.43
N ILE A 572 10.00 -10.77 -49.65
CA ILE A 572 11.09 -9.83 -49.42
C ILE A 572 11.40 -9.90 -47.93
N ASP A 573 12.58 -10.47 -47.64
CA ASP A 573 13.28 -10.35 -46.37
C ASP A 573 13.78 -8.91 -46.20
N VAL A 574 13.69 -8.36 -44.99
CA VAL A 574 14.61 -7.28 -44.56
C VAL A 574 15.04 -7.53 -43.13
N ASP A 575 16.35 -7.69 -43.00
CA ASP A 575 17.15 -7.97 -41.82
C ASP A 575 17.14 -6.87 -40.75
N ASP A 576 17.35 -7.33 -39.52
CA ASP A 576 17.90 -6.58 -38.40
C ASP A 576 19.33 -6.09 -38.73
N THR A 577 19.59 -4.78 -38.60
CA THR A 577 20.85 -4.19 -38.12
C THR A 577 20.72 -2.66 -38.09
N PHE A 578 21.03 -2.02 -36.97
CA PHE A 578 22.20 -1.14 -36.85
C PHE A 578 22.23 -0.43 -35.50
N ASN A 579 23.42 -0.50 -34.89
CA ASN A 579 23.84 0.22 -33.71
C ASN A 579 24.77 1.37 -34.15
N ASP A 580 24.75 2.48 -33.42
CA ASP A 580 25.75 3.58 -33.34
C ASP A 580 26.21 4.31 -34.61
N TYR A 581 26.05 5.65 -34.63
CA TYR A 581 27.18 6.58 -34.85
C TYR A 581 26.86 8.00 -34.32
N ASN A 582 27.90 8.59 -33.73
CA ASN A 582 28.01 9.88 -33.06
C ASN A 582 27.97 11.11 -33.99
N LYS A 583 27.54 12.24 -33.40
CA LYS A 583 28.09 13.62 -33.44
C LYS A 583 28.32 14.38 -34.77
N GLU A 584 27.99 15.67 -34.63
CA GLU A 584 28.61 16.87 -35.25
C GLU A 584 28.25 17.19 -36.70
N ASN A 585 27.36 18.19 -36.89
CA ASN A 585 27.72 19.52 -37.40
C ASN A 585 26.46 20.33 -37.75
N ILE A 586 26.18 21.39 -36.99
CA ILE A 586 25.51 22.59 -37.50
C ILE A 586 26.29 23.79 -36.96
N LEU A 587 27.11 24.37 -37.83
CA LEU A 587 27.57 25.75 -37.78
C LEU A 587 26.62 26.53 -38.69
N ASP A 588 25.82 27.42 -38.10
CA ASP A 588 25.72 28.86 -38.40
C ASP A 588 24.66 29.51 -37.51
#